data_AF-A0A2E0U3B8-F1
#
_entry.id   AF-A0A2E0U3B8-F1
#
_cell.length_a   1.000
_cell.length_b   1.000
_cell.length_c   1.000
_cell.angle_alpha   90.00
_cell.angle_beta   90.00
_cell.angle_gamma   90.00
#
_symmetry.space_group_name_H-M   'P 1'
#
loop_
_entity.id
_entity.type
_entity.pdbx_description
1 polymer ?
#
loop_
_entity_poly.entity_id
_entity_poly.type
_entity_poly.pdbx_seq_one_letter_code
_entity_poly.pdbx_strand_id
1 'polypeptide(L)' 'RMVNRTFGEPSSQLRERHDASDFDTKTQDKIEAEKL' A
#
# COMPACT_ATOMS: atom_id res chain seq x y z
N ARG A 1 6.79 5.35 -11.98
CA ARG A 1 5.32 5.40 -11.79
C ARG A 1 4.95 4.33 -10.79
N MET A 2 4.46 4.70 -9.61
CA MET A 2 3.90 3.71 -8.67
C MET A 2 2.56 3.20 -9.20
N VAL A 3 2.36 1.89 -9.13
CA VAL A 3 1.18 1.18 -9.64
C VAL A 3 0.73 0.23 -8.54
N ASN A 4 -0.55 0.28 -8.20
CA ASN A 4 -1.14 -0.62 -7.22
C ASN A 4 -1.23 -2.03 -7.82
N ARG A 5 -0.72 -3.03 -7.11
CA ARG A 5 -0.84 -4.45 -7.46
C ARG A 5 -1.82 -5.14 -6.52
N THR A 6 -2.64 -6.04 -7.06
CA THR A 6 -3.58 -6.84 -6.25
C THR A 6 -2.96 -8.13 -5.70
N PHE A 7 -1.71 -8.43 -6.05
CA PHE A 7 -0.97 -9.62 -5.62
C PHE A 7 0.54 -9.31 -5.57
N GLY A 8 1.28 -10.16 -4.84
CA GLY A 8 2.73 -10.05 -4.68
C GLY A 8 3.12 -9.26 -3.44
N GLU A 9 4.14 -8.41 -3.57
CA GLU A 9 4.80 -7.76 -2.43
C GLU A 9 3.87 -6.70 -1.78
N PRO A 10 3.61 -6.75 -0.45
CA PRO A 10 2.65 -5.89 0.22
C PRO A 10 2.93 -4.38 0.13
N SER A 11 4.18 -3.94 0.01
CA SER A 11 4.52 -2.52 -0.19
C SER A 11 4.09 -1.96 -1.55
N SER A 12 3.69 -2.83 -2.48
CA SER A 12 3.10 -2.45 -3.77
C SER A 12 1.57 -2.46 -3.81
N GLN A 13 0.92 -2.76 -2.68
CA GLN A 13 -0.53 -2.94 -2.60
C GLN A 13 -1.20 -1.82 -1.80
N LEU A 14 -2.28 -1.24 -2.34
CA LEU A 14 -3.19 -0.32 -1.67
C LEU A 14 -4.63 -0.87 -1.76
N ARG A 15 -5.35 -0.90 -0.65
CA ARG A 15 -6.79 -1.27 -0.65
C ARG A 15 -7.65 -0.21 -1.32
N GLU A 16 -7.36 1.05 -1.01
CA GLU A 16 -8.01 2.23 -1.57
C GLU A 16 -6.92 3.22 -1.99
N ARG A 17 -7.07 3.84 -3.17
CA ARG A 17 -6.13 4.84 -3.67
C ARG A 17 -6.87 6.09 -4.11
N HIS A 18 -6.51 7.21 -3.50
CA HIS A 18 -7.02 8.54 -3.85
C HIS A 18 -5.91 9.43 -4.43
N ASP A 19 -4.66 9.26 -3.98
CA ASP A 19 -3.51 10.00 -4.48
C ASP A 19 -2.28 9.10 -4.74
N ALA A 20 -1.20 9.66 -5.31
CA ALA A 20 0.10 9.00 -5.38
C ALA A 20 0.78 8.91 -4.01
N SER A 21 0.59 9.90 -3.13
CA SER A 21 1.20 9.93 -1.79
C SER A 21 0.66 8.84 -0.86
N ASP A 22 -0.46 8.18 -1.20
CA ASP A 22 -0.98 7.06 -0.41
C ASP A 22 0.03 5.91 -0.29
N PHE A 23 0.96 5.76 -1.25
CA PHE A 23 2.02 4.77 -1.16
C PHE A 23 2.99 5.03 0.02
N ASP A 24 3.08 6.26 0.51
CA ASP A 24 4.01 6.61 1.58
C ASP A 24 3.50 6.18 2.95
N THR A 25 2.19 5.99 3.14
CA THR A 25 1.63 5.70 4.47
C THR A 25 0.58 4.60 4.51
N LYS A 26 0.00 4.18 3.37
CA LYS A 26 -1.19 3.29 3.35
C LYS A 26 -0.97 1.96 2.63
N THR A 27 0.27 1.62 2.28
CA THR A 27 0.57 0.32 1.68
C THR A 27 0.27 -0.81 2.65
N GLN A 28 -0.03 -2.00 2.11
CA GLN A 28 -0.53 -3.12 2.91
C GLN A 28 0.48 -3.56 3.99
N ASP A 29 1.79 -3.51 3.71
CA ASP A 29 2.85 -3.74 4.70
C ASP A 29 2.76 -2.79 5.90
N LYS A 30 2.49 -1.50 5.68
CA LYS A 30 2.41 -0.48 6.74
C LYS A 30 1.19 -0.70 7.62
N ILE A 31 0.04 -0.98 7.01
CA ILE A 31 -1.21 -1.27 7.74
C ILE A 31 -1.08 -2.56 8.56
N GLU A 32 -0.37 -3.57 8.04
CA GLU A 32 -0.13 -4.81 8.78
C GLU A 32 0.87 -4.60 9.92
N ALA A 33 1.91 -3.78 9.72
CA ALA A 33 2.86 -3.42 10.76
C ALA A 33 2.21 -2.65 11.93
N GLU A 34 1.23 -1.79 11.67
CA GLU A 34 0.47 -1.07 12.71
C GLU A 34 -0.46 -1.97 13.54
N LYS A 35 -0.80 -3.16 13.05
CA LYS A 35 -1.72 -4.09 13.73
C LYS A 35 -1.02 -5.08 14.67
N LEU A 36 0.31 -5.06 14.70
CA LEU A 36 1.14 -5.86 15.60
C LEU A 36 1.30 -5.14 16.95
#